data_AF-A0A2P2EDF5-F1
#
_entry.id   AF-A0A2P2EDF5-F1
#
_cell.length_a   1.000
_cell.length_b   1.000
_cell.length_c   1.000
_cell.angle_alpha   90.00
_cell.angle_beta   90.00
_cell.angle_gamma   90.00
#
_symmetry.space_group_name_H-M   'P 1'
#
loop_
_entity.id
_entity.type
_entity.pdbx_description
1 polymer ?
#
loop_
_entity_poly.entity_id
_entity_poly.type
_entity_poly.pdbx_seq_one_letter_code
_entity_poly.pdbx_strand_id
1 'polypeptide(L)'
;MVGNYDDLNLYFVGSGEVSEGNTVDDWDGFSKTLVAATSRRNALLIAKLYDQNKALLATLEWKGQPVTMVSFKDPNTGLYL
;
A
#
# COMPACT_ATOMS: atom_id res chain seq x y z
N MET A 1 15.11 -14.59 -5.62
CA MET A 1 13.67 -14.88 -5.80
C MET A 1 13.00 -13.56 -6.10
N VAL A 2 12.17 -13.57 -7.13
CA VAL A 2 11.71 -12.42 -7.92
C VAL A 2 10.78 -11.55 -7.09
N GLY A 3 11.23 -10.37 -6.68
CA GLY A 3 10.44 -9.44 -5.89
C GLY A 3 9.60 -8.55 -6.79
N ASN A 4 8.32 -8.87 -6.97
CA ASN A 4 7.31 -7.96 -7.53
C ASN A 4 7.09 -6.68 -6.66
N TYR A 5 8.03 -6.35 -5.77
CA TYR A 5 8.04 -5.16 -4.92
C TYR A 5 8.90 -4.03 -5.48
N ASP A 6 9.82 -4.31 -6.41
CA ASP A 6 10.69 -3.26 -7.00
C ASP A 6 9.90 -2.20 -7.77
N ASP A 7 8.74 -2.57 -8.32
CA ASP A 7 7.82 -1.64 -9.02
C ASP A 7 6.82 -0.97 -8.08
N LEU A 8 6.80 -1.32 -6.78
CA LEU A 8 5.88 -0.74 -5.81
C LEU A 8 6.51 0.48 -5.15
N ASN A 9 5.73 1.55 -5.11
CA ASN A 9 6.03 2.75 -4.35
C ASN A 9 5.10 2.84 -3.14
N LEU A 10 5.59 3.50 -2.10
CA LEU A 10 4.79 3.82 -0.93
C LEU A 10 4.00 5.10 -1.19
N TYR A 11 2.74 5.09 -0.78
CA TYR A 11 1.85 6.24 -0.85
C TYR A 11 1.10 6.40 0.47
N PHE A 12 0.95 7.64 0.92
CA PHE A 12 -0.01 7.96 1.96
C PHE A 12 -1.32 8.37 1.30
N VAL A 13 -2.40 7.71 1.69
CA VAL A 13 -3.75 8.05 1.25
C VAL A 13 -4.54 8.52 2.46
N GLY A 14 -5.09 9.72 2.41
CA GLY A 14 -5.85 10.32 3.50
C GLY A 14 -6.67 11.51 3.02
N SER A 15 -7.88 11.69 3.56
CA SER A 15 -8.79 12.81 3.23
C SER A 15 -8.97 13.10 1.72
N GLY A 16 -8.89 12.06 0.88
CA GLY A 16 -9.02 12.18 -0.58
C GLY A 16 -7.74 12.60 -1.32
N GLU A 17 -6.63 12.80 -0.62
CA GLU A 17 -5.33 13.13 -1.19
C GLU A 17 -4.41 11.90 -1.21
N VAL A 18 -3.49 11.91 -2.18
CA VAL A 18 -2.42 10.91 -2.31
C VAL A 18 -1.08 11.62 -2.33
N SER A 19 -0.27 11.31 -1.34
CA SER A 19 1.08 11.83 -1.20
C SER A 19 2.08 10.69 -1.27
N GLU A 20 3.35 11.01 -1.54
CA GLU A 20 4.42 10.02 -1.46
C GLU A 20 4.57 9.53 -0.03
N GLY A 21 4.63 8.20 0.10
CA GLY A 21 4.74 7.50 1.36
C GLY A 21 6.19 7.22 1.73
N ASN A 22 6.42 6.96 3.00
CA ASN A 22 7.69 6.47 3.49
C ASN A 22 7.45 5.52 4.68
N THR A 23 8.53 4.89 5.12
CA THR A 23 8.50 3.86 6.18
C THR A 23 8.67 4.44 7.59
N VAL A 24 8.82 5.76 7.71
CA VAL A 24 9.23 6.45 8.96
C VAL A 24 8.10 7.28 9.54
N ASP A 25 7.27 7.85 8.66
CA ASP A 25 6.11 8.64 9.04
C ASP A 25 5.00 7.72 9.53
N ASP A 26 4.41 8.12 10.66
CA ASP A 26 3.25 7.43 11.23
C ASP A 26 2.04 7.49 10.28
N TRP A 27 1.30 6.40 10.30
CA TRP A 27 0.01 6.21 9.65
C TRP A 27 -0.91 5.47 10.64
N ASP A 28 -2.18 5.85 10.65
CA ASP A 28 -3.17 5.35 11.62
C ASP A 28 -4.13 4.30 11.02
N GLY A 29 -4.10 4.15 9.68
CA GLY A 29 -4.96 3.24 8.94
C GLY A 29 -6.41 3.70 8.85
N PHE A 30 -6.73 4.94 9.23
CA PHE A 30 -8.07 5.51 9.18
C PHE A 30 -8.08 6.89 8.51
N SER A 31 -7.34 7.84 9.07
CA SER A 31 -7.18 9.19 8.50
C SER A 31 -6.04 9.23 7.50
N LYS A 32 -5.01 8.39 7.71
CA LYS A 32 -3.81 8.29 6.89
C LYS A 32 -3.41 6.82 6.79
N THR A 33 -3.47 6.29 5.58
CA THR A 33 -3.19 4.89 5.29
C THR A 33 -1.93 4.79 4.44
N LEU A 34 -0.96 4.00 4.90
CA LEU A 34 0.23 3.68 4.13
C LEU A 34 -0.10 2.54 3.17
N VAL A 35 0.08 2.78 1.87
CA VAL A 35 -0.28 1.85 0.80
C VAL A 35 0.94 1.59 -0.08
N ALA A 36 1.26 0.32 -0.31
CA ALA A 36 2.18 -0.06 -1.37
C ALA A 36 1.41 -0.23 -2.68
N ALA A 37 1.75 0.59 -3.69
CA ALA A 37 1.13 0.53 -5.00
C ALA A 37 2.08 0.85 -6.15
N THR A 38 1.77 0.40 -7.36
CA THR A 38 2.55 0.74 -8.57
C THR A 38 2.33 2.18 -9.04
N SER A 39 1.24 2.83 -8.61
CA SER A 39 0.92 4.21 -8.97
C SER A 39 0.00 4.88 -7.95
N ARG A 40 -0.05 6.23 -7.94
CA ARG A 40 -0.98 7.01 -7.10
C ARG A 40 -2.45 6.62 -7.31
N ARG A 41 -2.82 6.27 -8.54
CA ARG A 41 -4.19 5.83 -8.87
C ARG A 41 -4.52 4.48 -8.24
N ASN A 42 -3.57 3.55 -8.27
CA ASN A 42 -3.74 2.26 -7.63
C ASN A 42 -3.71 2.38 -6.10
N ALA A 43 -2.90 3.29 -5.55
CA ALA A 43 -2.92 3.58 -4.11
C ALA A 43 -4.32 3.98 -3.62
N LEU A 44 -5.02 4.87 -4.34
CA LEU A 44 -6.41 5.23 -4.03
C LEU A 44 -7.36 4.04 -4.11
N LEU A 45 -7.20 3.21 -5.14
CA LEU A 45 -8.04 2.03 -5.31
C LEU A 45 -7.85 1.06 -4.14
N ILE A 46 -6.61 0.81 -3.73
CA ILE A 46 -6.26 -0.10 -2.64
C ILE A 46 -6.74 0.45 -1.30
N ALA A 47 -6.54 1.75 -1.03
CA ALA A 47 -7.08 2.39 0.16
C ALA A 47 -8.61 2.25 0.23
N LYS A 48 -9.30 2.46 -0.90
CA LYS A 48 -10.76 2.25 -0.99
C LYS A 48 -11.16 0.79 -0.79
N LEU A 49 -10.36 -0.16 -1.27
CA LEU A 49 -10.57 -1.59 -1.01
C LEU A 49 -10.37 -1.92 0.47
N TYR A 50 -9.41 -1.28 1.14
CA TYR A 50 -9.17 -1.41 2.56
C TYR A 50 -10.33 -0.87 3.40
N ASP A 51 -10.87 0.31 3.06
CA ASP A 51 -12.10 0.85 3.66
C ASP A 51 -13.31 -0.08 3.50
N GLN A 52 -13.35 -0.83 2.39
CA GLN A 52 -14.37 -1.84 2.12
C GLN A 52 -14.09 -3.22 2.76
N ASN A 53 -13.04 -3.34 3.59
CA ASN A 53 -12.57 -4.60 4.16
C ASN A 53 -12.21 -5.68 3.11
N LYS A 54 -11.78 -5.27 1.91
CA LYS A 54 -11.36 -6.14 0.80
C LYS A 54 -9.85 -6.23 0.64
N ALA A 55 -9.11 -5.27 1.17
CA ALA A 55 -7.66 -5.33 1.31
C ALA A 55 -7.32 -5.49 2.79
N LEU A 56 -6.18 -6.11 3.08
CA LEU A 56 -5.70 -6.34 4.44
C LEU A 56 -4.32 -5.70 4.63
N LEU A 57 -4.00 -5.43 5.88
CA LEU A 57 -2.65 -5.05 6.27
C LEU A 57 -1.71 -6.23 6.08
N ALA A 58 -0.56 -5.96 5.48
CA ALA A 58 0.53 -6.89 5.33
C ALA A 58 1.81 -6.24 5.86
N THR A 59 2.60 -7.00 6.61
CA THR A 59 3.96 -6.60 6.95
C THR A 59 4.87 -7.10 5.85
N LEU A 60 5.46 -6.17 5.11
CA LEU A 60 6.38 -6.44 4.01
C LEU A 60 7.78 -5.97 4.39
N GLU A 61 8.81 -6.68 3.93
CA GLU A 61 10.18 -6.23 4.09
C GLU A 61 10.46 -5.11 3.08
N TRP A 62 10.69 -3.89 3.59
CA TRP A 62 10.97 -2.71 2.79
C TRP A 62 12.35 -2.18 3.14
N LYS A 63 13.29 -2.21 2.19
CA LYS A 63 14.69 -1.78 2.39
C LYS A 63 15.36 -2.43 3.62
N GLY A 64 15.07 -3.71 3.88
CA GLY A 64 15.64 -4.48 5.00
C GLY A 64 14.98 -4.24 6.35
N GLN A 65 13.81 -3.56 6.39
CA GLN A 65 13.02 -3.39 7.60
C GLN A 65 11.58 -3.90 7.40
N PRO A 66 10.99 -4.62 8.37
CA PRO A 66 9.60 -5.00 8.30
C PRO A 66 8.72 -3.75 8.49
N VAL A 67 7.89 -3.46 7.51
CA VAL A 67 6.97 -2.32 7.53
C VAL A 67 5.57 -2.82 7.28
N THR A 68 4.66 -2.48 8.20
CA THR A 68 3.23 -2.79 8.03
C THR A 68 2.61 -1.73 7.13
N MET A 69 1.91 -2.19 6.10
CA MET A 69 1.27 -1.35 5.09
C MET A 69 0.07 -2.07 4.48
N VAL A 70 -0.82 -1.33 3.85
CA VAL A 70 -1.87 -1.94 3.02
C VAL A 70 -1.26 -2.30 1.67
N SER A 71 -1.43 -3.55 1.26
CA SER A 71 -1.13 -3.98 -0.10
C SER A 71 -2.29 -4.80 -0.62
N PHE A 72 -2.48 -4.78 -1.94
CA PHE A 72 -3.49 -5.61 -2.58
C PHE A 72 -2.84 -6.38 -3.72
N LYS A 73 -3.00 -7.70 -3.65
CA LYS A 73 -2.62 -8.60 -4.73
C LYS A 73 -3.90 -9.00 -5.44
N ASP A 74 -4.00 -8.67 -6.72
CA ASP A 74 -5.15 -9.01 -7.53
C ASP A 74 -5.28 -10.54 -7.61
N PRO A 75 -6.44 -11.12 -7.23
CA PRO A 75 -6.60 -12.57 -7.18
C PRO A 75 -6.70 -13.22 -8.57
N ASN A 76 -7.01 -12.45 -9.61
CA ASN A 76 -7.14 -12.96 -10.97
C ASN A 76 -5.80 -12.99 -11.70
N THR A 77 -4.96 -11.97 -11.48
CA THR A 77 -3.66 -11.82 -12.16
C THR A 77 -2.47 -12.23 -11.29
N GLY A 78 -2.65 -12.28 -9.97
CA GLY A 78 -1.57 -12.56 -9.03
C GLY A 78 -0.54 -11.43 -8.92
N LEU A 79 -0.82 -10.25 -9.44
CA LEU A 79 0.06 -9.09 -9.40
C LEU A 79 -0.34 -8.11 -8.29
N TYR A 80 0.64 -7.39 -7.76
CA TYR A 80 0.37 -6.26 -6.88
C TYR A 80 -0.06 -5.06 -7.72
N LEU A 81 -1.10 -4.35 -7.25
CA LEU A 81 -1.57 -3.12 -7.87
C LEU A 81 -0.81 -1.93 -7.33
#